data_AF-A0A7R9PRZ9-F1
#
_entry.id   AF-A0A7R9PRZ9-F1
#
_cell.length_a   1.000
_cell.length_b   1.000
_cell.length_c   1.000
_cell.angle_alpha   90.00
_cell.angle_beta   90.00
_cell.angle_gamma   90.00
#
_symmetry.space_group_name_H-M   'P 1'
#
loop_
_entity.id
_entity.type
_entity.pdbx_description
1 polymer ?
#
loop_
_entity_poly.entity_id
_entity_poly.type
_entity_poly.pdbx_seq_one_letter_code
_entity_poly.pdbx_strand_id
1 'polypeptide(L)'
;MFIGYECAAAAAEEVDKEVQKLHKQIMEITEGRMKAAQKKLDVVNKKIDKTRQDATRLRVAIKTADRNAKKSRDKISNMEEEIQTAETNIISLRKQTEQIEQETKKILDLFNIACDKIKEHNAKQMDLKTKLDKLDQEEGKIKLEKLEFDQKLEALDTHIKGIKSKQTNLKKSLSQLEMEEIPGETSSMELCKLTKDQLDQMDFKQHQYETGLKETELASTEKPNLAVIKEYKEKSSLYLARVTELMDVTARRNEVRKLHNLCCEKRATEFLGGFKIITSKLKEMYQMITLGGDAELELVDTLDPFHEGIVFSETANFLEEV
;
A
#
# COMPACT_ATOMS: atom_id res chain seq x y z
N MET A 1 197.53 -6.98 54.24
CA MET A 1 196.50 -6.06 54.79
C MET A 1 195.16 -6.80 54.91
N PHE A 2 195.20 -7.93 55.61
CA PHE A 2 194.11 -8.88 55.85
C PHE A 2 193.21 -8.44 57.03
N ILE A 3 193.33 -7.19 57.49
CA ILE A 3 192.72 -6.65 58.72
C ILE A 3 191.60 -5.64 58.39
N GLY A 4 191.58 -5.07 57.18
CA GLY A 4 190.52 -4.12 56.77
C GLY A 4 189.21 -4.77 56.33
N TYR A 5 189.25 -6.02 55.85
CA TYR A 5 188.06 -6.72 55.33
C TYR A 5 187.19 -7.30 56.44
N GLU A 6 187.79 -7.81 57.53
CA GLU A 6 187.06 -8.32 58.70
C GLU A 6 186.35 -7.20 59.49
N CYS A 7 186.94 -6.00 59.56
CA CYS A 7 186.28 -4.84 60.18
C CYS A 7 185.09 -4.31 59.38
N ALA A 8 185.14 -4.37 58.03
CA ALA A 8 184.05 -3.94 57.17
C ALA A 8 182.88 -4.93 57.15
N ALA A 9 183.16 -6.24 57.24
CA ALA A 9 182.14 -7.29 57.31
C ALA A 9 181.33 -7.24 58.62
N ALA A 10 181.99 -7.00 59.76
CA ALA A 10 181.31 -6.84 61.04
C ALA A 10 180.40 -5.59 61.07
N ALA A 11 180.86 -4.46 60.50
CA ALA A 11 180.05 -3.25 60.37
C ALA A 11 178.84 -3.45 59.44
N ALA A 12 178.97 -4.22 58.36
CA ALA A 12 177.87 -4.56 57.48
C ALA A 12 176.83 -5.47 58.15
N GLU A 13 177.26 -6.41 58.99
CA GLU A 13 176.35 -7.30 59.73
C GLU A 13 175.59 -6.57 60.85
N GLU A 14 176.20 -5.55 61.46
CA GLU A 14 175.54 -4.68 62.44
C GLU A 14 174.51 -3.76 61.77
N VAL A 15 174.84 -3.19 60.61
CA VAL A 15 173.90 -2.40 59.80
C VAL A 15 172.76 -3.26 59.27
N ASP A 16 173.01 -4.50 58.82
CA ASP A 16 171.93 -5.39 58.34
C ASP A 16 170.99 -5.82 59.47
N LYS A 17 171.52 -6.02 60.69
CA LYS A 17 170.69 -6.21 61.88
C LYS A 17 169.85 -4.97 62.20
N GLU A 18 170.40 -3.76 62.09
CA GLU A 18 169.62 -2.53 62.25
C GLU A 18 168.55 -2.37 61.16
N VAL A 19 168.87 -2.66 59.90
CA VAL A 19 167.92 -2.61 58.78
C VAL A 19 166.81 -3.62 58.96
N GLN A 20 167.10 -4.85 59.37
CA GLN A 20 166.07 -5.84 59.67
C GLN A 20 165.22 -5.41 60.87
N LYS A 21 165.81 -4.78 61.89
CA LYS A 21 165.09 -4.26 63.06
C LYS A 21 164.15 -3.10 62.66
N LEU A 22 164.63 -2.17 61.84
CA LEU A 22 163.83 -1.08 61.26
C LEU A 22 162.75 -1.61 60.33
N HIS A 23 163.03 -2.62 59.50
CA HIS A 23 162.04 -3.25 58.63
C HIS A 23 160.94 -3.95 59.44
N LYS A 24 161.31 -4.60 60.55
CA LYS A 24 160.37 -5.21 61.48
C LYS A 24 159.51 -4.16 62.19
N GLN A 25 160.11 -3.04 62.61
CA GLN A 25 159.38 -1.90 63.18
C GLN A 25 158.44 -1.24 62.16
N ILE A 26 158.87 -1.09 60.90
CA ILE A 26 158.01 -0.58 59.82
C ILE A 26 156.86 -1.54 59.58
N MET A 27 157.10 -2.85 59.47
CA MET A 27 156.03 -3.83 59.26
C MET A 27 155.02 -3.85 60.43
N GLU A 28 155.48 -3.81 61.69
CA GLU A 28 154.60 -3.71 62.86
C GLU A 28 153.73 -2.43 62.86
N ILE A 29 154.31 -1.28 62.51
CA ILE A 29 153.58 -0.01 62.48
C ILE A 29 152.63 0.07 61.27
N THR A 30 153.05 -0.48 60.12
CA THR A 30 152.38 -0.26 58.84
C THR A 30 151.30 -1.31 58.55
N GLU A 31 151.52 -2.57 58.88
CA GLU A 31 150.57 -3.64 58.56
C GLU A 31 149.26 -3.49 59.35
N GLY A 32 149.35 -3.14 60.64
CA GLY A 32 148.18 -2.88 61.48
C GLY A 32 147.40 -1.63 61.06
N ARG A 33 148.09 -0.52 60.76
CA ARG A 33 147.46 0.73 60.31
C ARG A 33 146.85 0.61 58.92
N MET A 34 147.53 -0.06 57.99
CA MET A 34 147.04 -0.27 56.62
C MET A 34 145.80 -1.19 56.61
N LYS A 35 145.81 -2.29 57.36
CA LYS A 35 144.63 -3.16 57.51
C LYS A 35 143.45 -2.42 58.16
N ALA A 36 143.69 -1.55 59.16
CA ALA A 36 142.65 -0.73 59.78
C ALA A 36 142.08 0.34 58.81
N ALA A 37 142.92 0.98 58.01
CA ALA A 37 142.51 1.93 56.98
C ALA A 37 141.71 1.23 55.86
N GLN A 38 142.17 0.06 55.40
CA GLN A 38 141.48 -0.75 54.40
C GLN A 38 140.09 -1.18 54.90
N LYS A 39 140.00 -1.66 56.15
CA LYS A 39 138.70 -2.04 56.76
C LYS A 39 137.73 -0.86 56.85
N LYS A 40 138.23 0.35 57.16
CA LYS A 40 137.40 1.58 57.14
C LYS A 40 136.94 1.92 55.72
N LEU A 41 137.82 1.80 54.73
CA LEU A 41 137.50 2.03 53.32
C LEU A 41 136.44 1.06 52.82
N ASP A 42 136.55 -0.23 53.14
CA ASP A 42 135.56 -1.24 52.78
C ASP A 42 134.19 -0.99 53.43
N VAL A 43 134.16 -0.52 54.68
CA VAL A 43 132.92 -0.12 55.36
C VAL A 43 132.30 1.11 54.68
N VAL A 44 133.10 2.09 54.29
CA VAL A 44 132.63 3.28 53.57
C VAL A 44 132.12 2.90 52.19
N ASN A 45 132.83 2.05 51.43
CA ASN A 45 132.39 1.56 50.13
C ASN A 45 131.08 0.78 50.21
N LYS A 46 130.94 -0.14 51.18
CA LYS A 46 129.66 -0.84 51.43
C LYS A 46 128.52 0.12 51.76
N LYS A 47 128.78 1.18 52.54
CA LYS A 47 127.78 2.22 52.80
C LYS A 47 127.43 3.02 51.55
N ILE A 48 128.42 3.38 50.73
CA ILE A 48 128.20 4.09 49.45
C ILE A 48 127.34 3.24 48.51
N ASP A 49 127.66 1.96 48.36
CA ASP A 49 126.91 1.06 47.48
C ASP A 49 125.47 0.86 48.00
N LYS A 50 125.29 0.70 49.32
CA LYS A 50 123.96 0.65 49.93
C LYS A 50 123.18 1.93 49.68
N THR A 51 123.79 3.10 49.90
CA THR A 51 123.16 4.40 49.65
C THR A 51 122.83 4.60 48.16
N ARG A 52 123.68 4.13 47.24
CA ARG A 52 123.42 4.18 45.78
C ARG A 52 122.25 3.27 45.39
N GLN A 53 122.17 2.08 45.97
CA GLN A 53 121.03 1.16 45.77
C GLN A 53 119.74 1.79 46.32
N ASP A 54 119.78 2.33 47.54
CA ASP A 54 118.63 2.99 48.16
C ASP A 54 118.19 4.23 47.36
N ALA A 55 119.13 5.06 46.90
CA ALA A 55 118.83 6.21 46.04
C ALA A 55 118.18 5.79 44.71
N THR A 56 118.65 4.70 44.10
CA THR A 56 118.07 4.16 42.87
C THR A 56 116.66 3.61 43.12
N ARG A 57 116.48 2.84 44.21
CA ARG A 57 115.18 2.30 44.63
C ARG A 57 114.18 3.42 44.89
N LEU A 58 114.58 4.45 45.63
CA LEU A 58 113.75 5.63 45.91
C LEU A 58 113.41 6.39 44.62
N ARG A 59 114.37 6.57 43.71
CA ARG A 59 114.13 7.22 42.41
C ARG A 59 113.11 6.46 41.56
N VAL A 60 113.17 5.12 41.53
CA VAL A 60 112.16 4.29 40.84
C VAL A 60 110.80 4.40 41.54
N ALA A 61 110.76 4.35 42.87
CA ALA A 61 109.53 4.51 43.65
C ALA A 61 108.87 5.87 43.39
N ILE A 62 109.64 6.97 43.35
CA ILE A 62 109.16 8.31 43.00
C ILE A 62 108.59 8.33 41.58
N LYS A 63 109.30 7.76 40.59
CA LYS A 63 108.82 7.73 39.20
C LYS A 63 107.53 6.91 39.04
N THR A 64 107.42 5.80 39.77
CA THR A 64 106.20 4.97 39.79
C THR A 64 105.04 5.71 40.48
N ALA A 65 105.30 6.37 41.62
CA ALA A 65 104.32 7.17 42.32
C ALA A 65 103.82 8.34 41.46
N ASP A 66 104.70 9.04 40.76
CA ASP A 66 104.36 10.13 39.84
C ASP A 66 103.51 9.64 38.66
N ARG A 67 103.88 8.51 38.04
CA ARG A 67 103.07 7.88 36.99
C ARG A 67 101.67 7.49 37.50
N ASN A 68 101.57 6.95 38.70
CA ASN A 68 100.30 6.58 39.30
C ASN A 68 99.46 7.81 39.66
N ALA A 69 100.08 8.87 40.19
CA ALA A 69 99.42 10.13 40.47
C ALA A 69 98.85 10.76 39.18
N LYS A 70 99.61 10.71 38.08
CA LYS A 70 99.12 11.15 36.77
C LYS A 70 97.91 10.33 36.30
N LYS A 71 97.99 9.00 36.33
CA LYS A 71 96.86 8.12 35.96
C LYS A 71 95.61 8.37 36.81
N SER A 72 95.78 8.57 38.11
CA SER A 72 94.66 8.89 39.00
C SER A 72 94.06 10.26 38.66
N ARG A 73 94.89 11.26 38.34
CA ARG A 73 94.42 12.58 37.91
C ARG A 73 93.64 12.51 36.60
N ASP A 74 94.15 11.79 35.61
CA ASP A 74 93.47 11.59 34.33
C ASP A 74 92.13 10.86 34.54
N LYS A 75 92.08 9.86 35.44
CA LYS A 75 90.84 9.16 35.80
C LYS A 75 89.83 10.09 36.50
N ILE A 76 90.29 10.96 37.39
CA ILE A 76 89.42 11.94 38.06
C ILE A 76 88.83 12.90 37.02
N SER A 77 89.65 13.44 36.11
CA SER A 77 89.19 14.32 35.02
C SER A 77 88.10 13.65 34.17
N ASN A 78 88.30 12.39 33.76
CA ASN A 78 87.30 11.67 32.99
C ASN A 78 86.00 11.44 33.78
N MET A 79 86.10 11.09 35.08
CA MET A 79 84.92 10.92 35.92
C MET A 79 84.17 12.24 36.15
N GLU A 80 84.88 13.36 36.25
CA GLU A 80 84.28 14.70 36.35
C GLU A 80 83.50 15.06 35.07
N GLU A 81 84.06 14.77 33.89
CA GLU A 81 83.36 14.95 32.61
C GLU A 81 82.12 14.03 32.48
N GLU A 82 82.23 12.77 32.91
CA GLU A 82 81.10 11.83 32.96
C GLU A 82 80.00 12.32 33.90
N ILE A 83 80.35 12.86 35.08
CA ILE A 83 79.39 13.43 36.03
C ILE A 83 78.66 14.62 35.42
N GLN A 84 79.38 15.57 34.80
CA GLN A 84 78.75 16.72 34.15
C GLN A 84 77.81 16.30 33.01
N THR A 85 78.22 15.30 32.22
CA THR A 85 77.38 14.74 31.16
C THR A 85 76.14 14.05 31.73
N ALA A 86 76.27 13.31 32.83
CA ALA A 86 75.13 12.70 33.52
C ALA A 86 74.18 13.75 34.11
N GLU A 87 74.69 14.82 34.72
CA GLU A 87 73.89 15.91 35.29
C GLU A 87 73.09 16.64 34.22
N THR A 88 73.72 16.99 33.09
CA THR A 88 73.02 17.61 31.95
C THR A 88 71.94 16.70 31.38
N ASN A 89 72.19 15.40 31.29
CA ASN A 89 71.19 14.42 30.86
C ASN A 89 70.02 14.28 31.85
N ILE A 90 70.29 14.32 33.17
CA ILE A 90 69.22 14.29 34.18
C ILE A 90 68.31 15.52 34.04
N ILE A 91 68.88 16.69 33.82
CA ILE A 91 68.11 17.94 33.64
C ILE A 91 67.25 17.85 32.37
N SER A 92 67.81 17.37 31.26
CA SER A 92 67.07 17.25 30.00
C SER A 92 65.92 16.23 30.10
N LEU A 93 66.15 15.09 30.74
CA LEU A 93 65.13 14.06 30.99
C LEU A 93 64.02 14.56 31.93
N ARG A 94 64.36 15.33 32.97
CA ARG A 94 63.35 15.95 33.85
C ARG A 94 62.45 16.90 33.07
N LYS A 95 63.02 17.73 32.20
CA LYS A 95 62.26 18.65 31.34
C LYS A 95 61.33 17.89 30.39
N GLN A 96 61.80 16.80 29.79
CA GLN A 96 60.95 15.95 28.94
C GLN A 96 59.82 15.29 29.74
N THR A 97 60.11 14.82 30.95
CA THR A 97 59.10 14.22 31.84
C THR A 97 58.00 15.23 32.18
N GLU A 98 58.37 16.47 32.54
CA GLU A 98 57.41 17.52 32.84
C GLU A 98 56.55 17.90 31.63
N GLN A 99 57.13 17.92 30.42
CA GLN A 99 56.38 18.13 29.19
C GLN A 99 55.35 17.02 28.94
N ILE A 100 55.77 15.76 29.06
CA ILE A 100 54.88 14.60 28.90
C ILE A 100 53.76 14.62 29.93
N GLU A 101 54.03 14.99 31.19
CA GLU A 101 52.99 15.11 32.22
C GLU A 101 51.96 16.20 31.89
N GLN A 102 52.40 17.35 31.37
CA GLN A 102 51.50 18.42 30.95
C GLN A 102 50.62 18.00 29.77
N GLU A 103 51.19 17.31 28.78
CA GLU A 103 50.43 16.76 27.64
C GLU A 103 49.45 15.69 28.08
N THR A 104 49.86 14.81 29.01
CA THR A 104 49.00 13.76 29.57
C THR A 104 47.78 14.35 30.28
N LYS A 105 47.96 15.42 31.07
CA LYS A 105 46.85 16.15 31.71
C LYS A 105 45.86 16.72 30.70
N LYS A 106 46.37 17.36 29.63
CA LYS A 106 45.51 17.90 28.56
C LYS A 106 44.71 16.79 27.86
N ILE A 107 45.35 15.65 27.59
CA ILE A 107 44.68 14.50 26.98
C ILE A 107 43.60 13.94 27.91
N LEU A 108 43.88 13.86 29.22
CA LEU A 108 42.91 13.40 30.20
C LEU A 108 41.68 14.31 30.29
N ASP A 109 41.87 15.63 30.28
CA ASP A 109 40.78 16.60 30.28
C ASP A 109 39.91 16.45 29.02
N LEU A 110 40.53 16.32 27.84
CA LEU A 110 39.82 16.08 26.59
C LEU A 110 39.06 14.75 26.59
N PHE A 111 39.65 13.70 27.16
CA PHE A 111 39.02 12.39 27.29
C PHE A 111 37.76 12.45 28.16
N ASN A 112 37.83 13.16 29.29
CA ASN A 112 36.67 13.33 30.18
C ASN A 112 35.55 14.10 29.48
N ILE A 113 35.87 15.20 28.79
CA ILE A 113 34.89 15.97 28.00
C ILE A 113 34.23 15.09 26.92
N ALA A 114 35.01 14.25 26.23
CA ALA A 114 34.48 13.32 25.25
C ALA A 114 33.54 12.28 25.88
N CYS A 115 33.91 11.73 27.03
CA CYS A 115 33.07 10.79 27.78
C CYS A 115 31.73 11.40 28.20
N ASP A 116 31.72 12.64 28.67
CA ASP A 116 30.49 13.32 29.06
C ASP A 116 29.59 13.62 27.86
N LYS A 117 30.17 14.02 26.72
CA LYS A 117 29.42 14.17 25.46
C LYS A 117 28.81 12.85 24.99
N ILE A 118 29.53 11.74 25.10
CA ILE A 118 29.01 10.41 24.74
C ILE A 118 27.80 10.06 25.63
N LYS A 119 27.87 10.32 26.94
CA LYS A 119 26.74 10.08 27.85
C LYS A 119 25.52 10.94 27.47
N GLU A 120 25.73 12.22 27.17
CA GLU A 120 24.66 13.13 26.76
C GLU A 120 24.01 12.68 25.44
N HIS A 121 24.81 12.31 24.45
CA HIS A 121 24.31 11.81 23.17
C HIS A 121 23.57 10.49 23.31
N ASN A 122 24.06 9.56 24.13
CA ASN A 122 23.37 8.30 24.42
C ASN A 122 22.00 8.52 25.08
N ALA A 123 21.91 9.47 26.03
CA ALA A 123 20.64 9.83 26.66
C ALA A 123 19.65 10.40 25.63
N LYS A 124 20.10 11.35 24.79
CA LYS A 124 19.29 11.90 23.68
C LYS A 124 18.84 10.84 22.69
N GLN A 125 19.73 9.89 22.35
CA GLN A 125 19.41 8.77 21.46
C GLN A 125 18.34 7.86 22.04
N MET A 126 18.41 7.58 23.35
CA MET A 126 17.40 6.78 24.05
C MET A 126 16.04 7.49 24.05
N ASP A 127 16.01 8.78 24.35
CA ASP A 127 14.78 9.58 24.30
C ASP A 127 14.16 9.61 22.90
N LEU A 128 14.97 9.81 21.85
CA LEU A 128 14.50 9.77 20.46
C LEU A 128 13.97 8.38 20.08
N LYS A 129 14.64 7.31 20.51
CA LYS A 129 14.19 5.94 20.26
C LYS A 129 12.83 5.67 20.90
N THR A 130 12.62 6.08 22.16
CA THR A 130 11.31 5.90 22.81
C THR A 130 10.20 6.70 22.14
N LYS A 131 10.50 7.87 21.56
CA LYS A 131 9.54 8.64 20.75
C LYS A 131 9.24 7.94 19.42
N LEU A 132 10.25 7.39 18.76
CA LEU A 132 10.08 6.63 17.52
C LEU A 132 9.21 5.39 17.75
N ASP A 133 9.49 4.61 18.80
CA ASP A 133 8.72 3.41 19.15
C ASP A 133 7.23 3.74 19.41
N LYS A 134 6.93 4.92 19.99
CA LYS A 134 5.55 5.39 20.18
C LYS A 134 4.87 5.76 18.86
N LEU A 135 5.57 6.46 17.98
CA LEU A 135 5.06 6.82 16.65
C LEU A 135 4.81 5.56 15.80
N ASP A 136 5.70 4.57 15.86
CA ASP A 136 5.53 3.30 15.15
C ASP A 136 4.28 2.54 15.65
N GLN A 137 4.01 2.57 16.97
CA GLN A 137 2.79 1.98 17.54
C GLN A 137 1.52 2.73 17.10
N GLU A 138 1.55 4.07 17.08
CA GLU A 138 0.43 4.89 16.60
C GLU A 138 0.18 4.69 15.10
N GLU A 139 1.24 4.65 14.29
CA GLU A 139 1.15 4.36 12.85
C GLU A 139 0.56 2.96 12.61
N GLY A 140 0.98 1.97 13.41
CA GLY A 140 0.40 0.61 13.38
C GLY A 140 -1.11 0.60 13.63
N LYS A 141 -1.60 1.38 14.62
CA LYS A 141 -3.04 1.50 14.90
C LYS A 141 -3.78 2.17 13.76
N ILE A 142 -3.26 3.28 13.24
CA ILE A 142 -3.88 4.01 12.12
C ILE A 142 -3.96 3.13 10.87
N LYS A 143 -2.93 2.31 10.61
CA LYS A 143 -2.95 1.34 9.49
C LYS A 143 -4.06 0.30 9.63
N LEU A 144 -4.27 -0.22 10.84
CA LEU A 144 -5.36 -1.17 11.11
C LEU A 144 -6.73 -0.51 10.92
N GLU A 145 -6.95 0.68 11.49
CA GLU A 145 -8.20 1.42 11.32
C GLU A 145 -8.47 1.74 9.85
N LYS A 146 -7.44 2.18 9.11
CA LYS A 146 -7.55 2.42 7.68
C LYS A 146 -7.99 1.16 6.92
N LEU A 147 -7.40 0.00 7.22
CA LEU A 147 -7.77 -1.27 6.59
C LEU A 147 -9.25 -1.60 6.83
N GLU A 148 -9.76 -1.40 8.05
CA GLU A 148 -11.18 -1.59 8.36
C GLU A 148 -12.09 -0.64 7.56
N PHE A 149 -11.69 0.63 7.42
CA PHE A 149 -12.43 1.60 6.61
C PHE A 149 -12.41 1.26 5.12
N ASP A 150 -11.26 0.84 4.59
CA ASP A 150 -11.12 0.43 3.19
C ASP A 150 -12.03 -0.79 2.89
N GLN A 151 -12.07 -1.79 3.78
CA GLN A 151 -13.00 -2.93 3.65
C GLN A 151 -14.47 -2.51 3.68
N LYS A 152 -14.85 -1.57 4.56
CA LYS A 152 -16.22 -1.03 4.63
C LYS A 152 -16.57 -0.25 3.36
N LEU A 153 -15.64 0.51 2.80
CA LEU A 153 -15.83 1.24 1.55
C LEU A 153 -16.03 0.30 0.36
N GLU A 154 -15.24 -0.77 0.25
CA GLU A 154 -15.43 -1.79 -0.79
C GLU A 154 -16.79 -2.50 -0.67
N ALA A 155 -17.21 -2.83 0.56
CA ALA A 155 -18.53 -3.42 0.81
C ALA A 155 -19.68 -2.46 0.42
N LEU A 156 -19.54 -1.16 0.71
CA LEU A 156 -20.54 -0.16 0.31
C LEU A 156 -20.55 0.06 -1.22
N ASP A 157 -19.39 0.12 -1.86
CA ASP A 157 -19.29 0.32 -3.31
C ASP A 157 -19.88 -0.87 -4.09
N THR A 158 -19.62 -2.10 -3.65
CA THR A 158 -20.27 -3.30 -4.22
C THR A 158 -21.78 -3.28 -4.02
N HIS A 159 -22.28 -2.87 -2.86
CA HIS A 159 -23.71 -2.72 -2.59
C HIS A 159 -24.35 -1.64 -3.49
N ILE A 160 -23.71 -0.48 -3.65
CA ILE A 160 -24.17 0.61 -4.52
C ILE A 160 -24.20 0.15 -5.98
N LYS A 161 -23.16 -0.55 -6.45
CA LYS A 161 -23.12 -1.13 -7.80
C LYS A 161 -24.28 -2.10 -8.01
N GLY A 162 -24.57 -2.97 -7.04
CA GLY A 162 -25.70 -3.90 -7.07
C GLY A 162 -27.06 -3.21 -7.11
N ILE A 163 -27.26 -2.14 -6.33
CA ILE A 163 -28.50 -1.32 -6.39
C ILE A 163 -28.62 -0.63 -7.74
N LYS A 164 -27.55 -0.01 -8.25
CA LYS A 164 -27.55 0.67 -9.55
C LYS A 164 -27.92 -0.29 -10.69
N SER A 165 -27.35 -1.49 -10.71
CA SER A 165 -27.71 -2.50 -11.72
C SER A 165 -29.17 -2.92 -11.61
N LYS A 166 -29.69 -3.14 -10.40
CA LYS A 166 -31.12 -3.42 -10.18
C LYS A 166 -32.00 -2.27 -10.66
N GLN A 167 -31.64 -1.03 -10.36
CA GLN A 167 -32.36 0.16 -10.80
C GLN A 167 -32.40 0.25 -12.33
N THR A 168 -31.29 -0.01 -13.02
CA THR A 168 -31.24 -0.02 -14.49
C THR A 168 -32.14 -1.12 -15.06
N ASN A 169 -32.12 -2.32 -14.49
CA ASN A 169 -32.95 -3.44 -14.95
C ASN A 169 -34.45 -3.18 -14.73
N LEU A 170 -34.82 -2.65 -13.56
CA LEU A 170 -36.19 -2.26 -13.25
C LEU A 170 -36.68 -1.13 -14.15
N LYS A 171 -35.85 -0.12 -14.44
CA LYS A 171 -36.19 0.95 -15.40
C LYS A 171 -36.44 0.40 -16.80
N LYS A 172 -35.64 -0.56 -17.27
CA LYS A 172 -35.86 -1.23 -18.57
C LYS A 172 -37.17 -2.01 -18.58
N SER A 173 -37.44 -2.78 -17.51
CA SER A 173 -38.69 -3.54 -17.39
C SER A 173 -39.91 -2.61 -17.35
N LEU A 174 -39.80 -1.50 -16.62
CA LEU A 174 -40.86 -0.50 -16.53
C LEU A 174 -41.12 0.21 -17.87
N SER A 175 -40.08 0.43 -18.69
CA SER A 175 -40.26 0.99 -20.04
C SER A 175 -40.89 0.04 -21.05
N GLN A 176 -40.95 -1.26 -20.75
CA GLN A 176 -41.61 -2.27 -21.59
C GLN A 176 -43.09 -2.48 -21.21
N LEU A 177 -43.54 -1.90 -20.10
CA LEU A 177 -44.93 -1.99 -19.66
C LEU A 177 -45.73 -0.90 -20.37
N GLU A 178 -46.72 -1.32 -21.15
CA GLU A 178 -47.71 -0.45 -21.78
C GLU A 178 -49.08 -0.73 -21.14
N MET A 179 -49.83 0.33 -20.87
CA MET A 179 -51.19 0.22 -20.33
C MET A 179 -52.17 -0.06 -21.47
N GLU A 180 -52.94 -1.13 -21.39
CA GLU A 180 -53.95 -1.48 -22.38
C GLU A 180 -55.29 -0.78 -22.07
N GLU A 181 -55.93 -0.17 -23.07
CA GLU A 181 -57.22 0.49 -22.88
C GLU A 181 -58.36 -0.50 -22.61
N ILE A 182 -58.96 -0.37 -21.43
CA ILE A 182 -60.15 -1.11 -21.00
C ILE A 182 -61.40 -0.33 -21.46
N PRO A 183 -62.32 -0.94 -22.25
CA PRO A 183 -63.52 -0.26 -22.74
C PRO A 183 -64.42 0.24 -21.60
N GLY A 184 -64.69 1.55 -21.55
CA GLY A 184 -65.61 2.18 -20.58
C GLY A 184 -64.96 2.89 -19.41
N GLU A 185 -63.64 2.81 -19.24
CA GLU A 185 -62.89 3.56 -18.22
C GLU A 185 -61.94 4.56 -18.86
N THR A 186 -62.10 5.84 -18.52
CA THR A 186 -61.16 6.90 -18.89
C THR A 186 -59.99 6.89 -17.91
N SER A 187 -59.15 5.86 -17.97
CA SER A 187 -57.96 5.79 -17.11
C SER A 187 -56.75 6.42 -17.79
N SER A 188 -56.02 7.23 -17.03
CA SER A 188 -54.77 7.88 -17.44
C SER A 188 -53.76 6.86 -17.98
N MET A 189 -53.14 7.17 -19.12
CA MET A 189 -52.14 6.32 -19.77
C MET A 189 -50.75 6.38 -19.12
N GLU A 190 -50.57 7.17 -18.05
CA GLU A 190 -49.28 7.33 -17.39
C GLU A 190 -49.19 6.50 -16.10
N LEU A 191 -48.17 5.63 -16.02
CA LEU A 191 -47.79 4.95 -14.78
C LEU A 191 -47.44 6.00 -13.71
N CYS A 192 -48.14 5.95 -12.58
CA CYS A 192 -47.96 6.90 -11.48
C CYS A 192 -46.51 6.89 -10.95
N LYS A 193 -45.88 8.08 -10.92
CA LYS A 193 -44.54 8.27 -10.37
C LYS A 193 -44.67 8.83 -8.95
N LEU A 194 -44.25 8.03 -7.97
CA LEU A 194 -44.20 8.47 -6.57
C LEU A 194 -43.17 9.60 -6.40
N THR A 195 -43.52 10.60 -5.59
CA THR A 195 -42.60 11.68 -5.21
C THR A 195 -41.65 11.22 -4.09
N LYS A 196 -40.55 11.96 -3.87
CA LYS A 196 -39.55 11.61 -2.84
C LYS A 196 -40.17 11.49 -1.45
N ASP A 197 -41.04 12.42 -1.08
CA ASP A 197 -41.68 12.44 0.23
C ASP A 197 -42.61 11.23 0.46
N GLN A 198 -43.21 10.70 -0.62
CA GLN A 198 -44.02 9.49 -0.55
C GLN A 198 -43.15 8.23 -0.42
N LEU A 199 -41.97 8.21 -1.06
CA LEU A 199 -41.00 7.13 -0.94
C LEU A 199 -40.37 7.04 0.45
N ASP A 200 -40.14 8.18 1.11
CA ASP A 200 -39.56 8.21 2.46
C ASP A 200 -40.54 7.74 3.55
N GLN A 201 -41.84 7.81 3.29
CA GLN A 201 -42.89 7.28 4.18
C GLN A 201 -43.14 5.79 3.98
N MET A 202 -42.62 5.20 2.91
CA MET A 202 -42.80 3.79 2.58
C MET A 202 -41.74 2.92 3.24
N ASP A 203 -42.17 1.81 3.87
CA ASP A 203 -41.21 0.82 4.38
C ASP A 203 -40.70 -0.05 3.22
N PHE A 204 -39.43 0.12 2.89
CA PHE A 204 -38.74 -0.67 1.86
C PHE A 204 -38.85 -2.18 2.11
N LYS A 205 -38.79 -2.64 3.37
CA LYS A 205 -38.86 -4.08 3.67
C LYS A 205 -40.24 -4.64 3.40
N GLN A 206 -41.29 -3.91 3.78
CA GLN A 206 -42.66 -4.31 3.52
C GLN A 206 -42.93 -4.42 2.01
N HIS A 207 -42.53 -3.42 1.21
CA HIS A 207 -42.73 -3.48 -0.24
C HIS A 207 -41.87 -4.53 -0.93
N GLN A 208 -40.66 -4.81 -0.43
CA GLN A 208 -39.86 -5.92 -0.93
C GLN A 208 -40.56 -7.27 -0.70
N TYR A 209 -41.17 -7.46 0.47
CA TYR A 209 -41.96 -8.65 0.78
C TYR A 209 -43.20 -8.76 -0.12
N GLU A 210 -43.98 -7.68 -0.24
CA GLU A 210 -45.18 -7.63 -1.09
C GLU A 210 -44.85 -7.91 -2.57
N THR A 211 -43.72 -7.38 -3.06
CA THR A 211 -43.25 -7.63 -4.43
C THR A 211 -42.93 -9.11 -4.62
N GLY A 212 -42.20 -9.74 -3.70
CA GLY A 212 -41.89 -11.18 -3.79
C GLY A 212 -43.16 -12.06 -3.72
N LEU A 213 -44.15 -11.65 -2.92
CA LEU A 213 -45.43 -12.36 -2.83
C LEU A 213 -46.21 -12.27 -4.15
N LYS A 214 -46.28 -11.08 -4.76
CA LYS A 214 -46.89 -10.87 -6.08
C LYS A 214 -46.14 -11.57 -7.21
N GLU A 215 -44.82 -11.59 -7.19
CA GLU A 215 -44.00 -12.35 -8.16
C GLU A 215 -44.27 -13.85 -8.06
N THR A 216 -44.39 -14.37 -6.83
CA THR A 216 -44.75 -15.77 -6.58
C THR A 216 -46.17 -16.07 -7.07
N GLU A 217 -47.11 -15.17 -6.79
CA GLU A 217 -48.49 -15.27 -7.24
C GLU A 217 -48.57 -15.28 -8.78
N LEU A 218 -47.91 -14.34 -9.46
CA LEU A 218 -47.78 -14.27 -10.92
C LEU A 218 -47.12 -15.51 -11.52
N ALA A 219 -46.14 -16.10 -10.85
CA ALA A 219 -45.52 -17.34 -11.30
C ALA A 219 -46.46 -18.56 -11.14
N SER A 220 -47.36 -18.51 -10.15
CA SER A 220 -48.32 -19.58 -9.87
C SER A 220 -49.63 -19.46 -10.67
N THR A 221 -50.00 -18.27 -11.12
CA THR A 221 -51.17 -18.06 -11.96
C THR A 221 -50.85 -18.35 -13.42
N GLU A 222 -51.75 -19.07 -14.11
CA GLU A 222 -51.65 -19.25 -15.55
C GLU A 222 -51.71 -17.89 -16.25
N LYS A 223 -50.87 -17.71 -17.28
CA LYS A 223 -50.77 -16.45 -18.02
C LYS A 223 -52.14 -16.10 -18.61
N PRO A 224 -52.73 -14.93 -18.27
CA PRO A 224 -54.00 -14.50 -18.83
C PRO A 224 -53.95 -14.45 -20.36
N ASN A 225 -54.95 -15.03 -21.03
CA ASN A 225 -55.02 -15.02 -22.48
C ASN A 225 -55.61 -13.70 -22.99
N LEU A 226 -54.74 -12.73 -23.26
CA LEU A 226 -55.12 -11.41 -23.81
C LEU A 226 -55.73 -11.48 -25.23
N ALA A 227 -55.57 -12.59 -25.95
CA ALA A 227 -56.18 -12.76 -27.27
C ALA A 227 -57.72 -12.75 -27.21
N VAL A 228 -58.31 -13.19 -26.09
CA VAL A 228 -59.77 -13.19 -25.88
C VAL A 228 -60.35 -11.77 -25.91
N ILE A 229 -59.62 -10.79 -25.37
CA ILE A 229 -60.04 -9.38 -25.39
C ILE A 229 -60.05 -8.85 -26.82
N LYS A 230 -59.00 -9.16 -27.59
CA LYS A 230 -58.93 -8.77 -29.00
C LYS A 230 -60.05 -9.42 -29.82
N GLU A 231 -60.26 -10.72 -29.65
CA GLU A 231 -61.35 -11.44 -30.32
C GLU A 231 -62.73 -10.89 -29.94
N TYR A 232 -62.93 -10.50 -28.68
CA TYR A 232 -64.16 -9.87 -28.23
C TYR A 232 -64.37 -8.52 -28.91
N LYS A 233 -63.34 -7.65 -28.97
CA LYS A 233 -63.42 -6.35 -29.66
C LYS A 233 -63.80 -6.53 -31.13
N GLU A 234 -63.16 -7.47 -31.83
CA GLU A 234 -63.46 -7.79 -33.24
C GLU A 234 -64.88 -8.34 -33.42
N LYS A 235 -65.29 -9.33 -32.61
CA LYS A 235 -66.64 -9.93 -32.68
C LYS A 235 -67.73 -8.94 -32.30
N SER A 236 -67.52 -8.10 -31.30
CA SER A 236 -68.47 -7.07 -30.87
C SER A 236 -68.67 -6.02 -31.96
N SER A 237 -67.58 -5.58 -32.61
CA SER A 237 -67.66 -4.65 -33.76
C SER A 237 -68.44 -5.27 -34.93
N LEU A 238 -68.13 -6.53 -35.27
CA LEU A 238 -68.83 -7.27 -36.32
C LEU A 238 -70.31 -7.50 -35.99
N TYR A 239 -70.63 -7.81 -34.74
CA TYR A 239 -72.00 -7.96 -34.27
C TYR A 239 -72.78 -6.65 -34.44
N LEU A 240 -72.21 -5.53 -33.98
CA LEU A 240 -72.86 -4.23 -34.09
C LEU A 240 -73.13 -3.85 -35.56
N ALA A 241 -72.15 -4.08 -36.44
CA ALA A 241 -72.32 -3.86 -37.88
C ALA A 241 -73.45 -4.73 -38.48
N ARG A 242 -73.52 -6.02 -38.11
CA ARG A 242 -74.59 -6.93 -38.56
C ARG A 242 -75.96 -6.55 -38.02
N VAL A 243 -76.04 -6.04 -36.78
CA VAL A 243 -77.28 -5.53 -36.20
C VAL A 243 -77.78 -4.34 -37.01
N THR A 244 -76.89 -3.40 -37.35
CA THR A 244 -77.23 -2.25 -38.21
C THR A 244 -77.72 -2.71 -39.58
N GLU A 245 -77.02 -3.63 -40.23
CA GLU A 245 -77.43 -4.20 -41.53
C GLU A 245 -78.81 -4.88 -41.47
N LEU A 246 -79.06 -5.67 -40.42
CA LEU A 246 -80.36 -6.32 -40.21
C LEU A 246 -81.48 -5.30 -40.00
N MET A 247 -81.22 -4.21 -39.27
CA MET A 247 -82.18 -3.12 -39.08
C MET A 247 -82.53 -2.47 -40.42
N ASP A 248 -81.53 -2.19 -41.26
CA ASP A 248 -81.73 -1.58 -42.59
C ASP A 248 -82.55 -2.49 -43.52
N VAL A 249 -82.21 -3.78 -43.59
CA VAL A 249 -82.96 -4.77 -44.39
C VAL A 249 -84.39 -4.92 -43.88
N THR A 250 -84.57 -4.93 -42.55
CA THR A 250 -85.90 -5.03 -41.92
C THR A 250 -86.74 -3.81 -42.22
N ALA A 251 -86.16 -2.61 -42.19
CA ALA A 251 -86.82 -1.36 -42.56
C ALA A 251 -87.29 -1.40 -44.01
N ARG A 252 -86.39 -1.76 -44.95
CA ARG A 252 -86.71 -1.88 -46.38
C ARG A 252 -87.80 -2.90 -46.66
N ARG A 253 -87.76 -4.07 -46.00
CA ARG A 253 -88.82 -5.10 -46.11
C ARG A 253 -90.17 -4.53 -45.65
N ASN A 254 -90.19 -3.82 -44.53
CA ASN A 254 -91.42 -3.24 -44.00
C ASN A 254 -91.98 -2.16 -44.93
N GLU A 255 -91.14 -1.36 -45.59
CA GLU A 255 -91.57 -0.41 -46.62
C GLU A 255 -92.22 -1.10 -47.82
N VAL A 256 -91.56 -2.13 -48.37
CA VAL A 256 -92.11 -2.89 -49.51
C VAL A 256 -93.45 -3.55 -49.13
N ARG A 257 -93.56 -4.09 -47.92
CA ARG A 257 -94.82 -4.67 -47.42
C ARG A 257 -95.93 -3.63 -47.32
N LYS A 258 -95.63 -2.42 -46.83
CA LYS A 258 -96.58 -1.31 -46.79
C LYS A 258 -97.06 -0.94 -48.19
N LEU A 259 -96.15 -0.81 -49.16
CA LEU A 259 -96.48 -0.51 -50.55
C LEU A 259 -97.35 -1.60 -51.17
N HIS A 260 -97.02 -2.87 -50.95
CA HIS A 260 -97.83 -4.01 -51.42
C HIS A 260 -99.26 -3.97 -50.87
N ASN A 261 -99.41 -3.75 -49.56
CA ASN A 261 -100.73 -3.66 -48.92
C ASN A 261 -101.54 -2.49 -49.48
N LEU A 262 -100.91 -1.32 -49.67
CA LEU A 262 -101.55 -0.15 -50.28
C LEU A 262 -101.99 -0.44 -51.72
N CYS A 263 -101.17 -1.13 -52.52
CA CYS A 263 -101.53 -1.53 -53.88
C CYS A 263 -102.70 -2.53 -53.89
N CYS A 264 -102.71 -3.51 -52.98
CA CYS A 264 -103.80 -4.48 -52.86
C CYS A 264 -105.11 -3.79 -52.46
N GLU A 265 -105.05 -2.88 -51.49
CA GLU A 265 -106.21 -2.09 -51.02
C GLU A 265 -106.76 -1.20 -52.14
N LYS A 266 -105.88 -0.50 -52.88
CA LYS A 266 -106.29 0.29 -54.06
C LYS A 266 -106.93 -0.57 -55.13
N ARG A 267 -106.30 -1.70 -55.49
CA ARG A 267 -106.83 -2.64 -56.48
C ARG A 267 -108.22 -3.15 -56.09
N ALA A 268 -108.40 -3.55 -54.83
CA ALA A 268 -109.68 -4.02 -54.31
C ALA A 268 -110.75 -2.92 -54.33
N THR A 269 -110.40 -1.71 -53.90
CA THR A 269 -111.32 -0.57 -53.86
C THR A 269 -111.77 -0.16 -55.26
N GLU A 270 -110.83 -0.02 -56.20
CA GLU A 270 -111.13 0.33 -57.59
C GLU A 270 -111.96 -0.76 -58.28
N PHE A 271 -111.62 -2.04 -58.05
CA PHE A 271 -112.38 -3.17 -58.59
C PHE A 271 -113.80 -3.21 -58.06
N LEU A 272 -114.00 -3.13 -56.73
CA LEU A 272 -115.34 -3.13 -56.12
C LEU A 272 -116.18 -1.93 -56.57
N GLY A 273 -115.55 -0.75 -56.72
CA GLY A 273 -116.20 0.43 -57.28
C GLY A 273 -116.68 0.20 -58.72
N GLY A 274 -115.82 -0.31 -59.59
CA GLY A 274 -116.17 -0.65 -60.98
C GLY A 274 -117.20 -1.77 -61.08
N PHE A 275 -117.03 -2.85 -60.31
CA PHE A 275 -117.95 -3.98 -60.24
C PHE A 275 -119.36 -3.55 -59.85
N LYS A 276 -119.49 -2.66 -58.86
CA LYS A 276 -120.78 -2.10 -58.44
C LYS A 276 -121.45 -1.29 -59.56
N ILE A 277 -120.69 -0.51 -60.31
CA ILE A 277 -121.20 0.26 -61.46
C ILE A 277 -121.70 -0.69 -62.56
N ILE A 278 -120.90 -1.70 -62.93
CA ILE A 278 -121.25 -2.67 -63.97
C ILE A 278 -122.50 -3.46 -63.58
N THR A 279 -122.56 -3.95 -62.33
CA THR A 279 -123.71 -4.70 -61.81
C THR A 279 -124.99 -3.88 -61.85
N SER A 280 -124.95 -2.60 -61.43
CA SER A 280 -126.10 -1.69 -61.51
C SER A 280 -126.57 -1.49 -62.96
N LYS A 281 -125.64 -1.30 -63.89
CA LYS A 281 -125.98 -1.04 -65.31
C LYS A 281 -126.50 -2.28 -66.03
N LEU A 282 -125.92 -3.44 -65.74
CA LEU A 282 -126.42 -4.73 -66.23
C LEU A 282 -127.87 -4.93 -65.78
N LYS A 283 -128.15 -4.74 -64.49
CA LYS A 283 -129.50 -4.89 -63.92
C LYS A 283 -130.50 -3.95 -64.58
N GLU A 284 -130.16 -2.66 -64.71
CA GLU A 284 -130.97 -1.66 -65.41
C GLU A 284 -131.25 -2.03 -66.88
N MET A 285 -130.22 -2.46 -67.63
CA MET A 285 -130.37 -2.84 -69.04
C MET A 285 -131.22 -4.09 -69.22
N TYR A 286 -130.98 -5.13 -68.40
CA TYR A 286 -131.68 -6.40 -68.50
C TYR A 286 -133.17 -6.25 -68.16
N GLN A 287 -133.49 -5.50 -67.10
CA GLN A 287 -134.88 -5.18 -66.74
C GLN A 287 -135.61 -4.41 -67.84
N MET A 288 -134.92 -3.47 -68.49
CA MET A 288 -135.48 -2.68 -69.59
C MET A 288 -135.78 -3.53 -70.84
N ILE A 289 -134.88 -4.44 -71.20
CA ILE A 289 -135.03 -5.29 -72.41
C ILE A 289 -136.09 -6.37 -72.21
N THR A 290 -136.10 -7.02 -71.05
CA THR A 290 -136.97 -8.17 -70.79
C THR A 290 -138.35 -7.80 -70.25
N LEU A 291 -138.67 -6.50 -70.12
CA LEU A 291 -139.96 -5.98 -69.63
C LEU A 291 -140.38 -6.62 -68.29
N GLY A 292 -139.42 -6.87 -67.40
CA GLY A 292 -139.67 -7.40 -66.05
C GLY A 292 -138.85 -8.61 -65.62
N GLY A 293 -137.86 -9.08 -66.38
CA GLY A 293 -136.85 -10.03 -65.91
C GLY A 293 -135.74 -9.35 -65.07
N ASP A 294 -134.92 -10.12 -64.36
CA ASP A 294 -133.82 -9.61 -63.52
C ASP A 294 -132.48 -10.29 -63.85
N ALA A 295 -131.37 -9.58 -63.64
CA ALA A 295 -130.03 -10.15 -63.76
C ALA A 295 -129.06 -9.51 -62.76
N GLU A 296 -128.23 -10.33 -62.13
CA GLU A 296 -127.27 -9.90 -61.11
C GLU A 296 -125.88 -10.50 -61.31
N LEU A 297 -124.86 -9.74 -60.91
CA LEU A 297 -123.48 -10.21 -60.78
C LEU A 297 -123.14 -10.21 -59.30
N GLU A 298 -122.68 -11.36 -58.79
CA GLU A 298 -122.28 -11.53 -57.40
C GLU A 298 -120.84 -12.02 -57.32
N LEU A 299 -120.13 -11.62 -56.26
CA LEU A 299 -118.80 -12.13 -55.96
C LEU A 299 -118.93 -13.49 -55.29
N VAL A 300 -118.14 -14.47 -55.74
CA VAL A 300 -118.10 -15.79 -55.10
C VAL A 300 -117.52 -15.68 -53.68
N ASP A 301 -116.44 -14.91 -53.53
CA ASP A 301 -115.88 -14.54 -52.23
C ASP A 301 -116.15 -13.05 -51.94
N THR A 302 -116.84 -12.79 -50.84
CA THR A 302 -117.18 -11.42 -50.38
C THR A 302 -116.02 -10.72 -49.68
N LEU A 303 -114.99 -11.46 -49.25
CA LEU A 303 -113.81 -10.91 -48.57
C LEU A 303 -112.67 -10.59 -49.54
N ASP A 304 -112.43 -11.43 -50.57
CA ASP A 304 -111.45 -11.17 -51.63
C ASP A 304 -112.05 -11.37 -53.04
N PRO A 305 -112.39 -10.29 -53.76
CA PRO A 305 -112.97 -10.38 -55.10
C PRO A 305 -112.04 -11.01 -56.16
N PHE A 306 -110.76 -11.23 -55.84
CA PHE A 306 -109.78 -11.79 -56.78
C PHE A 306 -109.51 -13.29 -56.58
N HIS A 307 -110.12 -13.93 -55.56
CA HIS A 307 -109.82 -15.33 -55.23
C HIS A 307 -110.67 -16.32 -56.04
N GLU A 308 -112.00 -16.19 -55.98
CA GLU A 308 -112.94 -17.20 -56.49
C GLU A 308 -113.78 -16.75 -57.70
N GLY A 309 -113.72 -15.46 -58.07
CA GLY A 309 -114.35 -14.92 -59.29
C GLY A 309 -115.77 -14.37 -59.10
N ILE A 310 -116.50 -14.23 -60.21
CA ILE A 310 -117.83 -13.60 -60.30
C ILE A 310 -118.84 -14.62 -60.84
N VAL A 311 -120.02 -14.69 -60.21
CA VAL A 311 -121.18 -15.46 -60.68
C VAL A 311 -122.16 -14.51 -61.38
N PHE A 312 -122.73 -14.95 -62.49
CA PHE A 312 -123.82 -14.26 -63.19
C PHE A 312 -125.10 -15.08 -63.05
N SER A 313 -126.17 -14.43 -62.61
CA SER A 313 -127.51 -15.01 -62.46
C SER A 313 -128.52 -14.20 -63.26
N GLU A 314 -129.45 -14.87 -63.94
CA GLU A 314 -130.51 -14.22 -64.72
C GLU A 314 -131.86 -14.93 -64.55
N THR A 315 -132.95 -14.16 -64.50
CA THR A 315 -134.33 -14.63 -64.44
C THR A 315 -135.14 -13.94 -65.54
N ALA A 316 -135.70 -14.72 -66.46
CA ALA A 316 -136.56 -14.20 -67.52
C ALA A 316 -138.04 -14.32 -67.11
N ASN A 317 -138.78 -13.21 -67.14
CA ASN A 317 -140.24 -13.23 -67.03
C ASN A 317 -140.84 -13.30 -68.44
N PHE A 318 -141.29 -14.49 -68.85
CA PHE A 318 -142.12 -14.62 -70.04
C PHE A 318 -143.56 -14.32 -69.65
N LEU A 319 -144.10 -13.19 -70.13
CA LEU A 319 -145.54 -12.98 -70.17
C LEU A 319 -146.11 -13.98 -71.18
N GLU A 320 -146.67 -15.09 -70.70
CA GLU A 320 -147.59 -15.91 -71.51
C GLU A 320 -148.82 -15.04 -71.82
N GLU A 321 -148.93 -14.57 -73.07
CA GLU A 321 -150.15 -13.96 -73.59
C GLU A 321 -151.27 -15.02 -73.64
N VAL A 322 -152.29 -14.84 -72.81
CA VAL A 322 -153.70 -15.19 -73.11
C VAL A 322 -154.58 -14.02 -72.70
#